data_AF-A0A9E5M5C3-F1
#
_entry.id   AF-A0A9E5M5C3-F1
#
_cell.length_a   1.000
_cell.length_b   1.000
_cell.length_c   1.000
_cell.angle_alpha   90.00
_cell.angle_beta   90.00
_cell.angle_gamma   90.00
#
_symmetry.space_group_name_H-M   'P 1'
#
loop_
_entity.id
_entity.type
_entity.pdbx_description
1 polymer ?
#
loop_
_entity_poly.entity_id
_entity_poly.type
_entity_poly.pdbx_seq_one_letter_code
_entity_poly.pdbx_strand_id
1 'polypeptide(L)' 'ILTANVTDKTGVIISAKVVTEDLEEIVAMSKKSQVIRVDLKEIPSLGRSTQGVRVMKLRDGDSIASLICL' A
#
# COMPACT_ATOMS: atom_id res chain seq x y z
N ILE A 1 6.48 16.37 -11.73
CA ILE A 1 5.47 15.91 -10.74
C ILE A 1 6.06 14.69 -10.03
N LEU A 2 6.21 14.72 -8.70
CA LEU A 2 6.74 13.60 -7.90
C LEU A 2 5.63 12.57 -7.65
N THR A 3 5.94 11.28 -7.81
CA THR A 3 5.00 10.17 -7.57
C THR A 3 4.84 9.89 -6.07
N ALA A 4 5.95 9.81 -5.33
CA ALA A 4 5.99 9.75 -3.87
C ALA A 4 7.36 10.25 -3.38
N ASN A 5 7.44 10.76 -2.15
CA ASN A 5 8.71 11.08 -1.50
C ASN A 5 9.26 9.84 -0.79
N VAL A 6 10.20 9.15 -1.44
CA VAL A 6 10.82 7.92 -0.93
C VAL A 6 11.88 8.25 0.12
N THR A 7 11.80 7.58 1.26
CA THR A 7 12.74 7.72 2.39
C THR A 7 13.18 6.32 2.84
N ASP A 8 14.24 6.22 3.63
CA ASP A 8 14.68 4.93 4.20
C ASP A 8 13.58 4.25 5.03
N LYS A 9 12.67 5.03 5.63
CA LYS A 9 11.52 4.53 6.39
C LYS A 9 10.44 3.92 5.50
N THR A 10 10.17 4.50 4.32
CA THR A 10 9.09 4.05 3.43
C THR A 10 9.57 3.01 2.41
N GLY A 11 10.86 3.02 2.08
CA GLY A 11 11.43 2.15 1.05
C GLY A 11 10.95 2.50 -0.35
N VAL A 12 11.33 1.67 -1.32
CA VAL A 12 11.00 1.88 -2.73
C VAL A 12 9.52 1.68 -3.02
N ILE A 13 9.03 2.34 -4.07
CA ILE A 13 7.66 2.15 -4.56
C ILE A 13 7.55 0.77 -5.21
N ILE A 14 6.56 -0.02 -4.77
CA ILE A 14 6.33 -1.39 -5.25
C ILE A 14 5.24 -1.49 -6.33
N SER A 15 4.26 -0.59 -6.28
CA SER A 15 3.03 -0.67 -7.08
C SER A 15 2.32 0.68 -7.06
N ALA A 16 1.63 0.99 -8.15
CA ALA A 16 0.65 2.06 -8.24
C ALA A 16 -0.57 1.52 -8.98
N LYS A 17 -1.76 1.79 -8.44
CA LYS A 17 -3.03 1.33 -9.00
C LYS A 17 -3.97 2.52 -9.11
N VAL A 18 -4.73 2.57 -10.20
CA VAL A 18 -5.88 3.47 -10.31
C VAL A 18 -7.02 2.79 -9.58
N VAL A 19 -7.66 3.50 -8.66
CA VAL A 19 -8.82 3.02 -7.92
C VAL A 19 -10.05 3.75 -8.46
N THR A 20 -11.07 2.97 -8.78
CA THR A 20 -12.38 3.42 -9.27
C THR A 20 -13.46 3.01 -8.27
N GLU A 21 -14.68 3.51 -8.42
CA GLU A 21 -15.77 3.31 -7.45
C GLU A 21 -16.27 1.86 -7.37
N ASP A 22 -16.00 1.04 -8.38
CA ASP A 22 -16.30 -0.40 -8.43
C ASP A 22 -15.30 -1.27 -7.67
N LEU A 23 -14.14 -0.72 -7.28
CA LEU A 23 -13.18 -1.40 -6.43
C LEU A 23 -13.52 -1.13 -4.96
N GLU A 24 -13.60 -2.19 -4.17
CA GLU A 24 -14.01 -2.13 -2.77
C GLU A 24 -12.85 -2.36 -1.82
N GLU A 25 -11.89 -3.20 -2.22
CA GLU A 25 -10.85 -3.70 -1.32
C GLU A 25 -9.45 -3.62 -1.94
N ILE A 26 -8.44 -3.60 -1.07
CA ILE A 26 -7.09 -3.97 -1.47
C ILE A 26 -6.66 -5.25 -0.76
N VAL A 27 -5.95 -6.09 -1.49
CA VAL A 27 -5.26 -7.25 -0.93
C VAL A 27 -3.77 -7.09 -1.18
N ALA A 28 -2.99 -7.10 -0.11
CA ALA A 28 -1.54 -7.06 -0.16
C ALA A 28 -0.94 -8.34 0.44
N MET A 29 0.09 -8.85 -0.21
CA MET A 29 0.80 -10.06 0.18
C MET A 29 2.28 -9.75 0.36
N SER A 30 2.84 -10.23 1.46
CA SER A 30 4.27 -10.15 1.76
C SER A 30 5.06 -11.33 1.20
N LYS A 31 6.39 -11.19 1.11
CA LYS A 31 7.28 -12.28 0.69
C LYS A 31 7.31 -13.43 1.68
N LYS A 32 7.00 -13.19 2.96
CA LYS A 32 6.92 -14.22 4.02
C LYS A 32 5.48 -14.66 4.33
N SER A 33 4.62 -14.72 3.31
CA SER A 33 3.27 -15.32 3.36
C SER A 33 2.29 -14.69 4.36
N GLN A 34 2.50 -13.43 4.75
CA GLN A 34 1.47 -12.63 5.40
C GLN A 34 0.58 -11.98 4.34
N VAL A 35 -0.73 -12.02 4.55
CA VAL A 35 -1.74 -11.40 3.69
C VAL A 35 -2.58 -10.45 4.53
N ILE A 36 -2.88 -9.27 3.98
CA ILE A 36 -3.87 -8.36 4.55
C ILE A 36 -4.89 -8.01 3.48
N ARG A 37 -6.15 -7.89 3.90
CA ARG A 37 -7.27 -7.39 3.13
C ARG A 37 -7.83 -6.20 3.89
N VAL A 38 -8.04 -5.09 3.20
CA VAL A 38 -8.50 -3.83 3.79
C VAL A 38 -9.50 -3.20 2.84
N ASP A 39 -10.64 -2.76 3.37
CA ASP A 39 -11.61 -1.98 2.61
C ASP A 39 -10.98 -0.64 2.22
N LEU A 40 -11.14 -0.23 0.96
CA LEU A 40 -10.62 1.05 0.46
C LEU A 40 -11.15 2.24 1.28
N LYS A 41 -12.35 2.10 1.86
CA LYS A 41 -12.97 3.11 2.73
C LYS A 41 -12.22 3.34 4.05
N GLU A 42 -11.42 2.38 4.51
CA GLU A 42 -10.59 2.52 5.71
C GLU A 42 -9.26 3.25 5.43
N ILE A 43 -8.88 3.39 4.14
CA ILE A 43 -7.65 4.05 3.74
C ILE A 43 -7.94 5.53 3.47
N PRO A 44 -7.33 6.47 4.22
CA PRO A 44 -7.62 7.88 4.05
C PRO A 44 -7.12 8.40 2.70
N SER A 45 -7.97 9.17 2.02
CA SER A 45 -7.58 9.94 0.84
C SER A 45 -6.73 11.13 1.25
N LEU A 46 -5.45 11.11 0.88
CA LEU A 46 -4.48 12.14 1.21
C LEU A 46 -3.98 12.87 -0.04
N GLY A 47 -3.52 14.09 0.15
CA GLY A 47 -2.87 14.86 -0.93
C GLY A 47 -1.59 14.19 -1.44
N ARG A 48 -1.11 14.65 -2.60
CA ARG A 48 0.07 14.08 -3.29
C ARG A 48 1.38 14.18 -2.48
N SER A 49 1.54 15.26 -1.70
CA SER A 49 2.77 15.49 -0.92
C SER A 49 2.60 15.02 0.53
N THR A 50 2.40 13.71 0.72
CA THR A 50 2.27 13.07 2.04
C THR A 50 3.13 11.80 2.15
N GLN A 51 3.31 11.27 3.37
CA GLN A 51 3.93 9.95 3.57
C GLN A 51 2.92 8.78 3.52
N GLY A 52 1.62 9.06 3.42
CA GLY A 52 0.59 8.04 3.52
C GLY A 52 0.39 7.51 4.96
N VAL A 53 -0.33 6.39 5.04
CA VAL A 53 -0.55 5.64 6.29
C VAL A 53 0.02 4.23 6.18
N ARG A 54 0.25 3.58 7.32
CA ARG A 54 0.65 2.17 7.37
C ARG A 54 -0.59 1.29 7.27
N VAL A 55 -0.76 0.60 6.14
CA VAL A 55 -1.83 -0.40 5.94
C VAL A 55 -1.48 -1.73 6.63
N MET A 56 -0.24 -2.18 6.52
CA MET A 56 0.22 -3.46 7.05
C MET A 56 1.46 -3.29 7.92
N LYS A 57 1.46 -3.89 9.13
CA LYS A 57 2.68 -4.05 9.92
C LYS A 57 3.37 -5.34 9.48
N LEU A 58 4.49 -5.20 8.78
CA LEU A 58 5.32 -6.32 8.36
C LEU A 58 6.11 -6.91 9.53
N ARG A 59 6.48 -8.19 9.41
CA ARG A 59 7.41 -8.86 10.33
C ARG A 59 8.83 -8.38 10.03
N ASP A 60 9.73 -8.57 10.98
CA ASP A 60 11.12 -8.17 10.79
C ASP A 60 11.76 -8.88 9.59
N GLY A 61 12.44 -8.07 8.76
CA GLY A 61 13.05 -8.50 7.50
C GLY A 61 12.04 -8.99 6.44
N ASP A 62 10.76 -8.64 6.54
CA ASP A 62 9.75 -8.91 5.52
C ASP A 62 9.52 -7.69 4.61
N SER A 63 8.93 -7.91 3.45
CA SER A 63 8.61 -6.87 2.47
C SER A 63 7.36 -7.26 1.68
N ILE A 64 6.67 -6.29 1.11
CA ILE A 64 5.53 -6.57 0.22
C ILE A 64 6.03 -7.24 -1.06
N ALA A 65 5.34 -8.30 -1.46
CA ALA A 65 5.55 -9.02 -2.72
C ALA A 65 4.59 -8.55 -3.80
N SER A 66 3.31 -8.36 -3.47
CA SER A 66 2.28 -7.96 -4.42
C SER A 66 1.14 -7.18 -3.78
N LEU A 67 0.44 -6.39 -4.60
CA LEU A 67 -0.77 -5.66 -4.24
C LEU A 67 -1.75 -5.72 -5.40
N ILE A 68 -2.99 -6.07 -5.11
CA ILE A 68 -4.13 -6.07 -6.05
C ILE A 68 -5.28 -5.28 -5.44
N CYS A 69 -6.05 -4.62 -6.30
CA CYS A 69 -7.32 -4.00 -5.95
C CYS A 69 -8.41 -4.95 -6.45
N LEU A 70 -9.42 -5.18 -5.62
CA LEU A 70 -10.58 -6.03 -5.90
C LEU A 70 -11.83 -5.18 -5.95
#